data_AF-A0A7V7D484-F1
#
_entry.id   AF-A0A7V7D484-F1
#
_cell.length_a   1.000
_cell.length_b   1.000
_cell.length_c   1.000
_cell.angle_alpha   90.00
_cell.angle_beta   90.00
_cell.angle_gamma   90.00
#
_symmetry.space_group_name_H-M   'P 1'
#
loop_
_entity.id
_entity.type
_entity.pdbx_description
1 polymer ?
#
loop_
_entity_poly.entity_id
_entity_poly.type
_entity_poly.pdbx_seq_one_letter_code
_entity_poly.pdbx_strand_id
1 'polypeptide(L)'
;ATANIIGKVANGICDDLLSATFCVCWQKPILLAPAMNGNMWNNPVVQRNLKTLKEMGFNSIGPTKGRLADGTIAEGRMSEPKDILERIEKIAKNIKRQ
;
A
#
# COMPACT_ATOMS: atom_id res chain seq x y z
N ALA A 1 2.97 -1.10 -3.80
CA ALA A 1 1.68 -0.53 -4.25
C ALA A 1 1.93 0.85 -4.86
N THR A 2 1.62 1.02 -6.15
CA THR A 2 1.76 2.31 -6.83
C THR A 2 0.57 3.23 -6.51
N ALA A 3 0.69 4.53 -6.78
CA ALA A 3 -0.42 5.47 -6.64
C ALA A 3 -1.65 5.04 -7.47
N ASN A 4 -1.44 4.43 -8.65
CA ASN A 4 -2.50 3.94 -9.52
C ASN A 4 -3.32 2.84 -8.85
N ILE A 5 -2.67 1.79 -8.32
CA ILE A 5 -3.37 0.69 -7.64
C ILE A 5 -4.09 1.19 -6.39
N ILE A 6 -3.46 2.08 -5.61
CA ILE A 6 -4.09 2.71 -4.44
C ILE A 6 -5.35 3.47 -4.87
N GLY A 7 -5.29 4.25 -5.95
CA GLY A 7 -6.43 4.98 -6.49
C GLY A 7 -7.55 4.07 -6.95
N LYS A 8 -7.23 3.03 -7.74
CA LYS A 8 -8.21 2.06 -8.23
C LYS A 8 -8.94 1.37 -7.08
N VAL A 9 -8.20 0.81 -6.12
CA VAL A 9 -8.78 0.06 -5.01
C VAL A 9 -9.62 0.96 -4.09
N ALA A 10 -9.15 2.18 -3.79
CA ALA A 10 -9.90 3.12 -2.96
C ALA A 10 -11.23 3.59 -3.58
N ASN A 11 -11.39 3.47 -4.90
CA ASN A 11 -12.58 3.94 -5.62
C ASN A 11 -13.34 2.79 -6.32
N GLY A 12 -13.01 1.53 -6.03
CA GLY A 12 -13.72 0.36 -6.57
C GLY A 12 -13.51 0.09 -8.06
N ILE A 13 -12.43 0.59 -8.67
CA ILE A 13 -12.10 0.32 -10.07
C ILE A 13 -11.41 -1.03 -10.18
N CYS A 14 -11.94 -1.92 -11.02
CA CYS A 14 -11.56 -3.34 -11.10
C CYS A 14 -11.29 -3.78 -12.55
N ASP A 15 -10.42 -3.04 -13.24
CA ASP A 15 -10.15 -3.14 -14.68
C ASP A 15 -8.91 -3.99 -15.03
N ASP A 16 -8.18 -4.51 -14.03
CA ASP A 16 -7.06 -5.42 -14.20
C ASP A 16 -7.10 -6.56 -13.16
N LEU A 17 -6.29 -7.60 -13.37
CA LEU A 17 -6.28 -8.79 -12.49
C LEU A 17 -6.04 -8.42 -11.02
N LEU A 18 -5.12 -7.48 -10.76
CA LEU A 18 -4.74 -7.11 -9.40
C LEU A 18 -5.85 -6.33 -8.69
N SER A 19 -6.41 -5.32 -9.35
CA SER A 19 -7.52 -4.51 -8.83
C SER A 19 -8.80 -5.32 -8.65
N ALA A 20 -9.12 -6.21 -9.59
CA ALA A 20 -10.23 -7.15 -9.46
C ALA A 20 -10.03 -8.12 -8.28
N THR A 21 -8.80 -8.62 -8.08
CA THR A 21 -8.47 -9.47 -6.93
C THR A 21 -8.70 -8.73 -5.61
N PHE A 22 -8.32 -7.46 -5.51
CA PHE A 22 -8.61 -6.66 -4.30
C PHE A 22 -10.10 -6.52 -4.02
N CYS A 23 -10.91 -6.32 -5.07
CA CYS A 23 -12.36 -6.20 -4.92
C CYS A 23 -13.01 -7.50 -4.44
N VAL A 24 -12.67 -8.63 -5.07
CA VAL A 24 -13.23 -9.94 -4.69
C VAL A 24 -12.76 -10.36 -3.29
N CYS A 25 -11.49 -10.11 -2.95
CA CYS A 25 -10.88 -10.55 -1.70
C CYS A 25 -10.92 -9.49 -0.58
N TRP A 26 -11.83 -8.52 -0.62
CA TRP A 26 -11.84 -7.36 0.28
C TRP A 26 -11.89 -7.70 1.78
N GLN A 27 -12.45 -8.87 2.14
CA GLN A 27 -12.54 -9.36 3.52
C GLN A 27 -11.23 -9.96 4.05
N LYS A 28 -10.25 -10.20 3.18
CA LYS A 28 -8.97 -10.79 3.58
C LYS A 28 -8.02 -9.69 4.08
N PRO A 29 -7.12 -10.00 5.04
CA PRO A 29 -6.12 -9.03 5.47
C PRO A 29 -5.21 -8.63 4.30
N ILE A 30 -5.21 -7.33 4.01
CA ILE A 30 -4.40 -6.75 2.94
C ILE A 30 -3.27 -5.93 3.55
N LEU A 31 -2.06 -6.06 3.00
CA LEU A 31 -0.91 -5.22 3.31
C LEU A 31 -0.45 -4.46 2.05
N LEU A 32 -0.38 -3.14 2.14
CA LEU A 32 0.19 -2.28 1.13
C LEU A 32 1.62 -1.87 1.53
N ALA A 33 2.58 -2.06 0.63
CA ALA A 33 3.92 -1.47 0.72
C ALA A 33 4.06 -0.40 -0.38
N PRO A 34 3.72 0.88 -0.13
CA PRO A 34 3.73 1.90 -1.16
C PRO A 34 5.14 2.19 -1.69
N ALA A 35 5.24 2.49 -2.99
CA ALA A 35 6.49 2.88 -3.63
C ALA A 35 6.18 3.83 -4.80
N MET A 36 6.68 5.07 -4.72
CA MET A 36 6.45 6.11 -5.72
C MET A 36 7.39 7.30 -5.52
N ASN A 37 7.40 8.23 -6.47
CA ASN A 37 8.11 9.50 -6.32
C ASN A 37 7.56 10.31 -5.11
N GLY A 38 8.40 11.14 -4.49
CA GLY A 38 7.99 11.95 -3.33
C GLY A 38 6.84 12.93 -3.61
N ASN A 39 6.77 13.51 -4.81
CA ASN A 39 5.64 14.37 -5.18
C ASN A 39 4.35 13.57 -5.34
N MET A 40 4.43 12.32 -5.82
CA MET A 40 3.27 11.42 -5.87
C MET A 40 2.82 11.03 -4.47
N TRP A 41 3.77 10.75 -3.57
CA TRP A 41 3.48 10.41 -2.19
C TRP A 41 2.77 11.57 -1.47
N ASN A 42 3.29 12.79 -1.61
CA ASN A 42 2.73 13.99 -0.99
C ASN A 42 1.45 14.51 -1.67
N ASN A 43 1.00 13.87 -2.76
CA ASN A 43 -0.21 14.28 -3.44
C ASN A 43 -1.45 14.07 -2.52
N PRO A 44 -2.28 15.11 -2.28
CA PRO A 44 -3.42 15.02 -1.38
C PRO A 44 -4.46 13.97 -1.81
N VAL A 45 -4.59 13.67 -3.10
CA VAL A 45 -5.47 12.60 -3.60
C VAL A 45 -4.96 11.22 -3.17
N VAL A 46 -3.65 11.00 -3.25
CA VAL A 46 -3.02 9.74 -2.80
C VAL A 46 -3.16 9.59 -1.30
N GLN A 47 -2.92 10.65 -0.52
CA GLN A 47 -3.09 10.65 0.92
C GLN A 47 -4.54 10.39 1.34
N ARG A 48 -5.51 11.02 0.66
CA ARG A 48 -6.94 10.75 0.86
C ARG A 48 -7.28 9.28 0.61
N ASN A 49 -6.84 8.71 -0.50
CA ASN A 49 -7.11 7.32 -0.85
C ASN A 49 -6.49 6.35 0.18
N LEU A 50 -5.26 6.61 0.63
CA LEU A 50 -4.61 5.82 1.69
C LEU A 50 -5.37 5.89 3.02
N LYS A 51 -5.88 7.08 3.38
CA LYS A 51 -6.70 7.26 4.57
C LYS A 51 -7.98 6.42 4.49
N THR A 52 -8.71 6.49 3.36
CA THR A 52 -9.91 5.68 3.14
C THR A 52 -9.62 4.18 3.26
N LEU A 53 -8.55 3.68 2.60
CA LEU A 53 -8.19 2.27 2.69
C LEU A 53 -7.83 1.85 4.13
N LYS A 54 -7.13 2.71 4.88
CA LYS A 54 -6.82 2.46 6.29
C LYS A 54 -8.08 2.37 7.16
N GLU A 55 -9.06 3.24 6.93
CA GLU A 55 -10.37 3.20 7.61
C GLU A 55 -11.15 1.93 7.27
N MET A 56 -10.98 1.39 6.06
CA MET A 56 -11.53 0.09 5.63
C MET A 56 -10.74 -1.12 6.15
N GLY A 57 -9.71 -0.94 6.98
CA GLY A 57 -8.95 -2.02 7.61
C GLY A 57 -7.73 -2.52 6.81
N PHE A 58 -7.34 -1.83 5.74
CA PHE A 58 -6.10 -2.16 5.02
C PHE A 58 -4.89 -1.87 5.91
N ASN A 59 -3.93 -2.79 5.92
CA ASN A 59 -2.63 -2.55 6.53
C ASN A 59 -1.71 -1.84 5.54
N SER A 60 -0.80 -1.03 6.06
CA SER A 60 0.27 -0.43 5.28
C SER A 60 1.61 -0.47 6.03
N ILE A 61 2.69 -0.49 5.26
CA ILE A 61 4.07 -0.36 5.74
C ILE A 61 4.85 0.59 4.82
N GLY A 62 5.56 1.54 5.42
CA GLY A 62 6.26 2.58 4.68
C GLY A 62 5.31 3.55 3.98
N PRO A 63 5.80 4.28 2.96
CA PRO A 63 7.16 4.25 2.43
C PRO A 63 8.19 4.82 3.42
N THR A 64 9.47 4.65 3.12
CA THR A 64 10.59 5.20 3.87
C THR A 64 11.20 6.40 3.14
N LYS A 65 11.93 7.23 3.88
CA LYS A 65 12.77 8.29 3.29
C LYS A 65 14.05 7.67 2.75
N GLY A 66 14.39 7.95 1.50
CA GLY A 66 15.62 7.45 0.88
C GLY A 66 15.83 7.98 -0.52
N ARG A 67 16.90 7.54 -1.17
CA ARG A 67 17.19 7.91 -2.56
C ARG A 67 16.13 7.31 -3.50
N LEU A 68 15.52 8.16 -4.31
CA LEU A 68 14.53 7.80 -5.33
C LEU A 68 15.17 7.67 -6.71
N ALA A 69 14.40 7.17 -7.68
CA ALA A 69 14.88 6.91 -9.03
C ALA A 69 15.36 8.18 -9.78
N ASP A 70 14.79 9.34 -9.45
CA ASP A 70 15.18 10.66 -9.98
C ASP A 70 16.42 11.24 -9.27
N GLY A 71 16.99 10.52 -8.31
CA GLY A 71 18.16 10.93 -7.54
C GLY A 71 17.85 11.80 -6.33
N THR A 72 16.59 12.20 -6.12
CA THR A 72 16.17 12.97 -4.93
C THR A 72 16.15 12.10 -3.68
N ILE A 73 16.22 12.73 -2.50
CA ILE A 73 16.05 12.07 -1.21
C ILE A 73 14.74 12.53 -0.58
N ALA A 74 13.72 11.69 -0.63
CA ALA A 74 12.39 12.00 -0.13
C ALA A 74 11.68 10.73 0.39
N GLU A 75 10.55 10.92 1.07
CA GLU A 75 9.63 9.82 1.35
C GLU A 75 8.99 9.32 0.05
N GLY A 76 8.89 8.01 -0.11
CA GLY A 76 8.36 7.38 -1.32
C GLY A 76 9.09 6.11 -1.71
N ARG A 77 10.27 5.86 -1.13
CA ARG A 77 10.99 4.61 -1.28
C ARG A 77 10.24 3.47 -0.59
N MET A 78 10.12 2.33 -1.25
CA MET A 78 9.49 1.15 -0.63
C MET A 78 10.23 0.76 0.66
N SER A 79 9.51 0.24 1.65
CA SER A 79 10.14 -0.44 2.79
C SER A 79 11.03 -1.60 2.32
N GLU A 80 12.03 -1.95 3.13
CA GLU A 80 12.90 -3.07 2.79
C GLU A 80 12.12 -4.38 2.75
N PRO A 81 12.50 -5.33 1.86
CA PRO A 81 11.84 -6.64 1.79
C PRO A 81 11.77 -7.37 3.13
N LYS A 82 12.81 -7.23 3.98
CA LYS A 82 12.86 -7.82 5.31
C LYS A 82 11.74 -7.25 6.22
N ASP A 83 11.56 -5.93 6.24
CA ASP A 83 10.52 -5.28 7.04
C ASP A 83 9.11 -5.67 6.55
N ILE A 84 8.94 -5.78 5.23
CA ILE A 84 7.69 -6.23 4.62
C ILE A 84 7.38 -7.67 5.05
N LEU A 85 8.36 -8.57 4.99
CA LEU A 85 8.21 -9.97 5.41
C LEU A 85 7.83 -10.06 6.89
N GLU A 86 8.54 -9.35 7.77
CA GLU A 86 8.23 -9.33 9.20
C GLU A 86 6.79 -8.82 9.47
N ARG A 87 6.32 -7.85 8.68
CA ARG A 87 4.93 -7.37 8.80
C ARG A 87 3.92 -8.39 8.30
N ILE A 88 4.20 -9.09 7.21
CA ILE A 88 3.35 -10.18 6.70
C ILE A 88 3.23 -11.29 7.76
N GLU A 89 4.33 -11.71 8.37
CA GLU A 89 4.32 -12.74 9.43
C GLU A 89 3.47 -12.33 10.63
N LYS A 90 3.55 -11.07 11.06
CA LYS A 90 2.71 -10.54 12.14
C LYS A 90 1.23 -10.58 11.79
N ILE A 91 0.86 -10.19 10.57
CA ILE A 91 -0.54 -10.25 10.09
C ILE A 91 -1.02 -11.71 10.02
N ALA A 92 -0.21 -12.61 9.45
CA ALA A 92 -0.55 -14.01 9.30
C ALA A 92 -0.76 -14.74 10.64
N LYS A 93 0.03 -14.41 11.67
CA LYS A 93 -0.16 -14.94 13.04
C LYS A 93 -1.52 -14.57 13.62
N ASN A 94 -2.06 -13.41 13.30
CA ASN A 94 -3.37 -12.97 13.77
C ASN A 94 -4.53 -13.70 13.06
N ILE A 95 -4.34 -14.11 11.80
CA ILE A 95 -5.34 -14.91 11.05
C ILE A 95 -5.50 -16.29 11.68
N LYS A 96 -4.41 -16.96 12.04
CA LYS A 96 -4.43 -18.33 12.60
C LYS A 96 -5.06 -18.43 14.01
N ARG A 97 -5.35 -17.29 14.64
CA ARG A 97 -5.95 -17.22 15.98
C ARG A 97 -7.47 -17.04 15.95
N GLN A 98 -8.06 -16.86 14.77
CA GLN A 98 -9.50 -16.85 14.51
C GLN A 98 -9.92 -18.21 13.96
#